data_AF-J3A4P6-F1
#
_entry.id   AF-J3A4P6-F1
#
_cell.length_a   1.000
_cell.length_b   1.000
_cell.length_c   1.000
_cell.angle_alpha   90.00
_cell.angle_beta   90.00
_cell.angle_gamma   90.00
#
_symmetry.space_group_name_H-M   'P 1'
#
loop_
_entity.id
_entity.type
_entity.pdbx_description
1 polymer ?
#
loop_
_entity_poly.entity_id
_entity_poly.type
_entity_poly.pdbx_seq_one_letter_code
_entity_poly.pdbx_strand_id
1 'polypeptide(L)'
;MAAKIFDKETMLDLTVNIIPLGIMAFFVVVFAVWDPFGYDPLASAISFGLLLVPLVALAVLTYLSGKAIAGDEKRAEVFLAGQATVPGSQTLEEYEEQAEPDHEPAELTDDESAEDAETEPTAQNTDD
;
A
#
# COMPACT_ATOMS: atom_id res chain seq x y z
N MET A 1 -13.74 -5.45 0.66
CA MET A 1 -12.35 -5.66 0.21
C MET A 1 -11.62 -4.33 0.37
N ALA A 2 -10.60 -4.27 1.22
CA ALA A 2 -10.09 -3.01 1.76
C ALA A 2 -9.08 -2.32 0.82
N ALA A 3 -9.41 -1.10 0.43
CA ALA A 3 -8.54 0.00 -0.01
C ALA A 3 -7.38 -0.35 -0.97
N LYS A 4 -7.64 -0.03 -2.24
CA LYS A 4 -6.93 0.99 -3.00
C LYS A 4 -5.42 1.03 -2.79
N ILE A 5 -4.76 0.61 -3.85
CA ILE A 5 -3.37 0.74 -4.27
C ILE A 5 -2.82 2.17 -4.00
N PHE A 6 -2.64 2.55 -2.74
CA PHE A 6 -1.38 3.23 -2.44
C PHE A 6 -0.33 2.21 -2.82
N ASP A 7 0.35 2.44 -3.94
CA ASP A 7 1.14 1.41 -4.56
C ASP A 7 2.15 0.90 -3.53
N LYS A 8 2.29 -0.42 -3.43
CA LYS A 8 3.22 -1.01 -2.44
C LYS A 8 4.61 -0.44 -2.63
N GLU A 9 4.94 -0.10 -3.87
CA GLU A 9 6.10 0.66 -4.32
C GLU A 9 6.19 2.05 -3.65
N THR A 10 5.14 2.88 -3.72
CA THR A 10 5.06 4.20 -3.04
C THR A 10 5.25 4.07 -1.52
N MET A 11 4.58 3.11 -0.91
CA MET A 11 4.71 2.84 0.53
C MET A 11 6.11 2.33 0.89
N LEU A 12 6.74 1.54 0.02
CA LEU A 12 8.10 1.05 0.19
C LEU A 12 9.12 2.19 0.12
N ASP A 13 9.04 3.05 -0.89
CA ASP A 13 9.94 4.20 -1.07
C ASP A 13 9.85 5.19 0.09
N LEU A 14 8.63 5.51 0.53
CA LEU A 14 8.42 6.38 1.68
C LEU A 14 8.96 5.75 2.97
N THR A 15 8.74 4.45 3.17
CA THR A 15 9.22 3.71 4.35
C THR A 15 10.75 3.63 4.39
N VAL A 16 11.40 3.38 3.25
CA VAL A 16 12.88 3.33 3.13
C VAL A 16 13.51 4.66 3.54
N ASN A 17 12.81 5.80 3.37
CA ASN A 17 13.24 7.11 3.87
C ASN A 17 12.84 7.37 5.34
N ILE A 18 11.65 6.96 5.76
CA ILE A 18 11.16 7.18 7.13
C ILE A 18 11.99 6.44 8.17
N ILE A 19 12.47 5.23 7.88
CA ILE A 19 13.30 4.46 8.83
C ILE A 19 14.59 5.21 9.19
N PRO A 20 15.44 5.66 8.22
CA PRO A 20 16.56 6.56 8.48
C PRO A 20 16.19 7.80 9.29
N LEU A 21 15.07 8.45 8.97
CA LEU A 21 14.62 9.64 9.68
C LEU A 21 14.30 9.33 11.15
N GLY A 22 13.62 8.22 11.42
CA GLY A 22 13.28 7.76 12.77
C GLY A 22 14.52 7.45 13.61
N ILE A 23 15.50 6.71 13.05
CA ILE A 23 16.73 6.40 13.78
C ILE A 23 17.56 7.67 14.05
N MET A 24 17.65 8.59 13.09
CA MET A 24 18.39 9.85 13.30
C MET A 24 17.71 10.70 14.36
N ALA A 25 16.38 10.86 14.30
CA ALA A 25 15.62 11.59 15.31
C ALA A 25 15.78 10.99 16.71
N PHE A 26 15.77 9.66 16.82
CA PHE A 26 16.04 8.96 18.07
C PHE A 26 17.42 9.32 18.64
N PHE A 27 18.48 9.25 17.83
CA PHE A 27 19.83 9.58 18.29
C PHE A 27 20.01 11.07 18.61
N VAL A 28 19.35 11.96 17.87
CA VAL A 28 19.32 13.39 18.22
C VAL A 28 18.78 13.58 19.63
N VAL A 29 17.65 12.93 19.96
CA VAL A 29 17.04 13.03 21.29
C VAL A 29 17.94 12.41 22.36
N VAL A 30 18.50 11.23 22.10
CA VAL A 30 19.42 10.56 23.04
C VAL A 30 20.62 11.45 23.33
N PHE A 31 21.29 12.01 22.31
CA PHE A 31 22.45 12.88 22.49
C PHE A 31 22.11 14.26 23.07
N ALA A 32 20.88 14.73 22.91
CA ALA A 32 20.43 15.96 23.55
C ALA A 32 20.23 15.78 25.06
N VAL A 33 19.82 14.59 25.52
CA VAL A 33 19.56 14.30 26.94
C VAL A 33 20.77 13.69 27.64
N TRP A 34 21.51 12.83 26.95
CA TRP A 34 22.68 12.12 27.45
C TRP A 34 23.87 12.40 26.53
N ASP A 35 24.87 13.12 27.04
CA ASP A 35 26.12 13.36 26.32
C ASP A 35 27.21 12.40 26.83
N PRO A 36 27.54 11.33 26.08
CA PRO A 36 28.57 10.38 26.50
C PRO A 36 30.00 10.84 26.19
N PHE A 37 30.18 11.91 25.40
CA PHE A 37 31.48 12.36 24.92
C PHE A 37 31.93 13.71 25.52
N GLY A 38 31.02 14.39 26.23
CA GLY A 38 31.29 15.61 27.00
C GLY A 38 30.95 16.89 26.25
N TYR A 39 30.74 17.96 27.03
CA TYR A 39 30.27 19.26 26.52
C TYR A 39 31.44 20.15 26.02
N ASP A 40 31.98 19.84 24.84
CA ASP A 40 32.74 20.83 24.07
C ASP A 40 31.81 21.51 23.05
N PRO A 41 31.52 22.83 23.19
CA PRO A 41 30.56 23.51 22.32
C PRO A 41 30.87 23.39 20.83
N LEU A 42 32.15 23.38 20.44
CA LEU A 42 32.55 23.26 19.03
C LEU A 42 32.28 21.83 18.53
N ALA A 43 32.74 20.81 19.24
CA ALA A 43 32.52 19.42 18.88
C ALA A 43 31.03 19.04 18.87
N SER A 44 30.25 19.51 19.85
CA SER A 44 28.81 19.28 19.89
C SER A 44 28.11 19.95 18.71
N ALA A 45 28.46 21.20 18.37
CA ALA A 45 27.88 21.90 17.22
C ALA A 45 28.17 21.18 15.90
N ILE A 46 29.39 20.67 15.71
CA ILE A 46 29.76 19.90 14.53
C ILE A 46 28.99 18.58 14.48
N SER A 47 28.92 17.84 15.60
CA SER A 47 28.22 16.55 15.69
C SER A 47 26.72 16.69 15.41
N PHE A 48 26.06 17.65 16.06
CA PHE A 48 24.66 17.94 15.79
C PHE A 48 24.45 18.51 14.38
N GLY A 49 25.38 19.31 13.86
CA GLY A 49 25.33 19.76 12.47
C GLY A 49 25.36 18.59 11.48
N LEU A 50 26.27 17.64 11.68
CA LEU A 50 26.39 16.44 10.86
C LEU A 50 25.18 15.51 10.97
N LEU A 51 24.39 15.59 12.04
CA LEU A 51 23.20 14.77 12.24
C LEU A 51 21.92 15.49 11.77
N LEU A 52 21.75 16.77 12.14
CA LEU A 52 20.57 17.57 11.86
C LEU A 52 20.50 18.01 10.40
N VAL A 53 21.62 18.35 9.75
CA VAL A 53 21.63 18.76 8.34
C VAL A 53 21.09 17.64 7.43
N PRO A 54 21.63 16.41 7.45
CA PRO A 54 21.06 15.34 6.66
C PRO A 54 19.66 14.93 7.13
N LEU A 55 19.34 14.99 8.43
CA LEU A 55 17.99 14.73 8.93
C LEU A 55 16.97 15.69 8.29
N VAL A 56 17.25 16.99 8.29
CA VAL A 56 16.35 18.01 7.71
C VAL A 56 16.30 17.87 6.19
N ALA A 57 17.44 17.69 5.52
CA ALA A 57 17.47 17.49 4.07
C ALA A 57 16.65 16.26 3.67
N LEU A 58 16.82 15.14 4.37
CA LEU A 58 16.09 13.90 4.12
C LEU A 58 14.61 14.03 4.47
N ALA A 59 14.24 14.72 5.54
CA ALA A 59 12.85 15.02 5.88
C ALA A 59 12.16 15.84 4.77
N VAL A 60 12.84 16.87 4.26
CA VAL A 60 12.34 17.67 3.15
C VAL A 60 12.17 16.82 1.89
N LEU A 61 13.19 16.02 1.51
CA LEU A 61 13.09 15.14 0.36
C LEU A 61 11.97 14.12 0.50
N THR A 62 11.85 13.48 1.65
CA THR A 62 10.77 12.52 1.95
C THR A 62 9.40 13.15 1.80
N TYR A 63 9.22 14.37 2.32
CA TYR A 63 7.98 15.12 2.21
C TYR A 63 7.67 15.50 0.76
N LEU A 64 8.68 16.00 0.01
CA LEU A 64 8.52 16.36 -1.39
C LEU A 64 8.17 15.14 -2.25
N SER A 65 8.83 14.01 -2.03
CA SER A 65 8.53 12.74 -2.70
C SER A 65 7.10 12.29 -2.41
N GLY A 66 6.69 12.22 -1.13
CA GLY A 66 5.32 11.84 -0.77
C GLY A 66 4.27 12.79 -1.35
N LYS A 67 4.54 14.10 -1.36
CA LYS A 67 3.65 15.11 -1.94
C LYS A 67 3.55 15.02 -3.46
N ALA A 68 4.66 14.74 -4.15
CA ALA A 68 4.67 14.55 -5.60
C ALA A 68 3.88 13.30 -5.98
N ILE A 69 4.13 12.17 -5.32
CA ILE A 69 3.48 10.89 -5.63
C ILE A 69 1.97 10.96 -5.41
N ALA A 70 1.52 11.49 -4.25
CA ALA A 70 0.10 11.69 -3.98
C ALA A 70 -0.59 12.69 -4.94
N GLY A 71 0.19 13.49 -5.68
CA GLY A 71 -0.29 14.41 -6.70
C GLY A 71 -0.37 13.79 -8.10
N ASP A 72 0.55 12.89 -8.43
CA ASP A 72 0.61 12.20 -9.72
C ASP A 72 -0.43 11.07 -9.79
N GLU A 73 -0.68 10.36 -8.70
CA GLU A 73 -1.75 9.35 -8.61
C GLU A 73 -3.14 9.93 -8.93
N LYS A 74 -3.38 11.22 -8.68
CA LYS A 74 -4.65 11.89 -8.98
C LYS A 74 -4.81 12.28 -10.45
N ARG A 75 -3.75 12.19 -11.25
CA ARG A 75 -3.73 12.59 -12.66
C ARG A 75 -3.46 11.43 -13.61
N ALA A 76 -2.93 10.32 -13.10
CA ALA A 76 -2.67 9.14 -13.89
C ALA A 76 -4.01 8.43 -14.20
N GLU A 77 -4.53 8.63 -15.40
CA GLU A 77 -5.65 7.86 -15.92
C GLU A 77 -5.22 6.39 -16.05
N VAL A 78 -5.73 5.53 -15.16
CA VAL A 78 -5.47 4.08 -15.22
C VAL A 78 -6.57 3.45 -16.05
N PHE A 79 -6.20 2.80 -17.15
CA PHE A 79 -7.13 2.04 -18.00
C PHE A 79 -7.07 0.56 -17.67
N LEU A 80 -8.15 -0.17 -17.97
CA LEU A 80 -8.13 -1.63 -17.92
C LEU A 80 -7.03 -2.20 -18.83
N ALA A 81 -6.43 -3.32 -18.41
CA ALA A 81 -5.35 -3.96 -19.13
C ALA A 81 -5.78 -4.27 -20.59
N GLY A 82 -5.06 -3.68 -21.56
CA GLY A 82 -5.34 -3.83 -23.00
C GLY A 82 -6.24 -2.75 -23.61
N GLN A 83 -6.76 -1.80 -22.82
CA GLN A 83 -7.65 -0.73 -23.31
C GLN A 83 -6.99 0.67 -23.41
N ALA A 84 -5.73 0.81 -22.99
CA ALA A 84 -5.03 2.10 -22.98
C ALA A 84 -4.86 2.75 -24.37
N THR A 85 -4.98 1.99 -25.46
CA THR A 85 -4.86 2.49 -26.84
C THR A 85 -6.20 2.56 -27.58
N VAL A 86 -7.30 2.16 -26.95
CA VAL A 86 -8.62 2.11 -27.56
C VAL A 86 -9.29 3.48 -27.41
N PRO A 87 -9.66 4.17 -28.50
CA PRO A 87 -10.36 5.45 -28.41
C PRO A 87 -11.69 5.28 -27.69
N GLY A 88 -11.90 6.04 -26.61
CA GLY A 88 -13.12 5.97 -25.79
C GLY A 88 -13.17 4.82 -24.77
N SER A 89 -12.02 4.24 -24.41
CA SER A 89 -11.96 3.34 -23.25
C SER A 89 -12.23 4.08 -21.95
N GLN A 90 -12.95 3.42 -21.06
CA GLN A 90 -13.26 3.95 -19.73
C GLN A 90 -12.04 3.73 -18.81
N THR A 91 -11.82 4.66 -17.89
CA THR A 91 -10.80 4.48 -16.85
C THR A 91 -11.28 3.42 -15.86
N LEU A 92 -10.34 2.79 -15.17
CA LEU A 92 -10.62 1.76 -14.17
C LEU A 92 -11.47 2.32 -13.02
N GLU A 93 -11.29 3.60 -12.67
CA GLU A 93 -12.14 4.29 -11.69
C GLU A 93 -13.58 4.48 -12.18
N GLU A 94 -13.78 4.80 -13.46
CA GLU A 94 -15.13 4.95 -14.05
C GLU A 94 -15.85 3.59 -14.14
N TYR A 95 -15.11 2.51 -14.42
CA TYR A 95 -15.64 1.15 -14.42
C TYR A 95 -15.99 0.65 -13.01
N GLU A 96 -15.18 0.97 -11.99
CA GLU A 96 -15.46 0.65 -10.58
C GLU A 96 -16.66 1.44 -10.04
N GLU A 97 -16.78 2.73 -10.35
CA GLU A 97 -17.92 3.56 -9.96
C GLU A 97 -19.23 3.09 -10.62
N GLN A 98 -19.15 2.58 -11.85
CA GLN A 98 -20.29 1.96 -12.53
C GLN A 98 -20.60 0.53 -12.02
N ALA A 99 -19.64 -0.12 -11.37
CA ALA A 99 -19.74 -1.49 -10.88
C ALA A 99 -20.12 -1.61 -9.40
N GLU A 100 -20.10 -0.53 -8.60
CA GLU A 100 -20.69 -0.53 -7.25
C GLU A 100 -22.23 -0.56 -7.35
N PRO A 101 -22.90 -1.70 -7.10
CA PRO A 101 -24.35 -1.75 -7.03
C PRO A 101 -24.76 -1.37 -5.61
N ASP A 102 -25.80 -0.54 -5.48
CA ASP A 102 -26.51 -0.31 -4.23
C ASP A 102 -26.62 -1.63 -3.43
N HIS A 103 -25.96 -1.70 -2.27
CA HIS A 103 -25.99 -2.87 -1.40
C HIS A 103 -27.42 -3.10 -0.87
N GLU A 104 -28.21 -3.93 -1.55
CA GLU A 104 -29.19 -4.77 -0.89
C GLU A 104 -28.56 -6.17 -0.72
N PRO A 105 -28.32 -6.64 0.51
CA PRO A 105 -27.84 -7.99 0.71
C PRO A 105 -28.98 -8.94 0.34
N ALA A 106 -28.78 -9.76 -0.70
CA ALA A 106 -29.70 -10.82 -1.04
C ALA A 106 -29.83 -11.78 0.18
N GLU A 107 -31.02 -11.86 0.75
CA GLU A 107 -31.38 -12.91 1.72
C GLU A 107 -31.12 -14.27 1.07
N LEU A 108 -30.19 -15.02 1.64
CA LEU A 108 -30.06 -16.45 1.38
C LEU A 108 -31.21 -17.14 2.11
N THR A 109 -32.29 -17.44 1.39
CA THR A 109 -33.32 -18.36 1.86
C THR A 109 -32.77 -19.77 1.76
N ASP A 110 -32.37 -20.32 2.91
CA ASP A 110 -32.10 -21.75 3.08
C ASP A 110 -33.44 -22.51 2.95
N ASP A 111 -33.69 -23.09 1.77
CA ASP A 111 -34.78 -24.06 1.60
C ASP A 111 -34.20 -25.48 1.77
N GLU A 112 -34.53 -26.05 2.93
CA GLU A 112 -34.25 -27.41 3.33
C GLU A 112 -35.06 -28.43 2.49
N SER A 113 -34.37 -29.51 2.10
CA SER A 113 -34.86 -30.89 2.14
C SER A 113 -36.02 -31.31 1.21
N ALA A 114 -35.72 -32.17 0.21
CA ALA A 114 -36.32 -33.51 0.09
C ALA A 114 -35.97 -34.23 -1.24
N GLU A 115 -35.59 -35.51 -1.07
CA GLU A 115 -35.95 -36.68 -1.90
C GLU A 115 -35.22 -36.98 -3.23
N ASP A 116 -34.28 -37.93 -3.10
CA ASP A 116 -34.19 -39.21 -3.83
C ASP A 116 -34.46 -39.26 -5.34
N ALA A 117 -33.40 -39.58 -6.09
CA ALA A 117 -33.42 -40.68 -7.06
C ALA A 117 -31.99 -41.13 -7.40
N GLU A 118 -31.71 -42.39 -7.06
CA GLU A 118 -30.50 -43.16 -7.36
C GLU A 118 -30.12 -43.16 -8.86
N THR A 119 -28.82 -43.20 -9.16
CA THR A 119 -28.22 -44.15 -10.13
C THR A 119 -26.69 -44.03 -10.09
N GLU A 120 -26.03 -45.02 -9.47
CA GLU A 120 -24.59 -45.24 -9.64
C GLU A 120 -24.28 -45.77 -11.06
N PRO A 121 -23.14 -45.40 -11.67
CA PRO A 121 -22.58 -46.12 -12.78
C PRO A 121 -21.32 -46.87 -12.34
N THR A 122 -21.35 -48.20 -12.27
CA THR A 122 -20.09 -48.97 -12.25
C THR A 122 -20.19 -50.22 -13.11
N ALA A 123 -19.51 -50.15 -14.26
CA ALA A 123 -19.23 -51.28 -15.13
C ALA A 123 -18.07 -52.11 -14.55
N GLN A 124 -18.26 -53.43 -14.48
CA GLN A 124 -17.22 -54.48 -14.63
C GLN A 124 -17.82 -55.87 -14.36
N ASN A 125 -17.95 -56.72 -15.37
CA ASN A 125 -17.07 -57.89 -15.55
C ASN A 125 -17.48 -58.77 -16.73
N THR A 126 -16.44 -59.25 -17.39
CA THR A 126 -16.37 -60.34 -18.37
C THR A 126 -16.72 -61.69 -17.75
N ASP A 127 -17.32 -62.57 -18.58
CA ASP A 127 -16.91 -63.95 -18.89
C ASP A 127 -18.09 -64.95 -18.99
N ASP A 128 -18.00 -65.75 -20.05
CA ASP A 128 -18.75 -66.96 -20.47
C ASP A 128 -20.27 -66.88 -20.78
#